data_AF-A0A7W9BMQ7-F1
#
_entry.id   AF-A0A7W9BMQ7-F1
#
_cell.length_a   1.000
_cell.length_b   1.000
_cell.length_c   1.000
_cell.angle_alpha   90.00
_cell.angle_beta   90.00
_cell.angle_gamma   90.00
#
_symmetry.space_group_name_H-M   'P 1'
#
loop_
_entity.id
_entity.type
_entity.pdbx_description
1 polymer ?
#
loop_
_entity_poly.entity_id
_entity_poly.type
_entity_poly.pdbx_seq_one_letter_code
_entity_poly.pdbx_strand_id
1 'polypeptide(L)'
;MPANLQLPTERLVQLRTIAQAFGGKNLAETFGQMIRELAHAGVIDSPSIPNIDIKAAPDGLAIRFDEGSYVAFTPPAAKCLIARLREYVSSKEKLPLMIDSTSNFMIARKVRSVKVTIPALSNDSITKVLSPDLASDLADLIEAALENVTTD
;
A
#
# COMPACT_ATOMS: atom_id res chain seq x y z
N MET A 1 -19.22 -3.62 8.70
CA MET A 1 -18.31 -3.72 9.87
C MET A 1 -17.30 -4.81 9.60
N PRO A 2 -15.99 -4.63 9.90
CA PRO A 2 -15.03 -5.72 9.76
C PRO A 2 -15.44 -6.85 10.73
N ALA A 3 -15.46 -8.08 10.23
CA ALA A 3 -15.78 -9.24 11.06
C ALA A 3 -14.63 -9.48 12.04
N ASN A 4 -14.93 -9.56 13.35
CA ASN A 4 -13.95 -10.02 14.33
C ASN A 4 -13.74 -11.52 14.13
N LEU A 5 -12.64 -11.88 13.47
CA LEU A 5 -12.26 -13.27 13.26
C LEU A 5 -11.74 -13.84 14.58
N GLN A 6 -12.56 -14.64 15.27
CA GLN A 6 -12.10 -15.42 16.42
C GLN A 6 -11.52 -16.74 15.93
N LEU A 7 -10.22 -16.93 16.12
CA LEU A 7 -9.52 -18.16 15.79
C LEU A 7 -9.44 -19.08 17.03
N PRO A 8 -9.61 -20.40 16.87
CA PRO A 8 -9.30 -21.35 17.94
C PRO A 8 -7.86 -21.20 18.44
N THR A 9 -7.62 -21.46 19.72
CA THR A 9 -6.31 -21.28 20.37
C THR A 9 -5.21 -22.06 19.66
N GLU A 10 -5.50 -23.27 19.18
CA GLU A 10 -4.57 -24.12 18.46
C GLU A 10 -4.12 -23.47 17.14
N ARG A 11 -5.05 -22.81 16.43
CA ARG A 11 -4.73 -22.06 15.20
C ARG A 11 -3.90 -20.82 15.48
N LEU A 12 -4.13 -20.14 16.60
CA LEU A 12 -3.30 -19.02 17.02
C LEU A 12 -1.86 -19.46 17.35
N VAL A 13 -1.69 -20.62 17.98
CA VAL A 13 -0.36 -21.20 18.24
C VAL A 13 0.35 -21.51 16.92
N GLN A 14 -0.33 -22.15 15.97
CA GLN A 14 0.23 -22.42 14.63
C GLN A 14 0.65 -21.14 13.90
N LEU A 15 -0.19 -20.11 13.92
CA LEU A 15 0.14 -18.82 13.31
C LEU A 15 1.35 -18.16 13.96
N ARG A 16 1.50 -18.27 15.29
CA ARG A 16 2.70 -17.78 15.98
C ARG A 16 3.95 -18.56 15.59
N THR A 17 3.85 -19.87 15.39
CA THR A 17 4.97 -20.68 14.90
C THR A 17 5.38 -20.27 13.48
N ILE A 18 4.42 -20.03 12.59
CA ILE A 18 4.69 -19.50 11.24
C ILE A 18 5.36 -18.13 11.33
N ALA A 19 4.86 -17.25 12.20
CA ALA A 19 5.43 -15.93 12.42
C ALA A 19 6.90 -15.99 12.87
N GLN A 20 7.25 -16.96 13.72
CA GLN A 20 8.64 -17.23 14.12
C GLN A 20 9.49 -17.73 12.94
N ALA A 21 8.95 -18.63 12.11
CA ALA A 21 9.64 -19.11 10.91
C ALA A 21 9.93 -17.97 9.92
N PHE A 22 9.09 -16.93 9.88
CA PHE A 22 9.33 -15.72 9.08
C PHE A 22 10.20 -14.65 9.77
N GLY A 23 10.95 -15.01 10.82
CA GLY A 23 11.89 -14.12 11.50
C GLY A 23 11.29 -13.35 12.68
N GLY A 24 10.25 -13.88 13.32
CA GLY A 24 9.64 -13.27 14.50
C GLY A 24 8.74 -12.07 14.17
N LYS A 25 8.13 -12.08 12.98
CA LYS A 25 7.17 -11.05 12.54
C LYS A 25 5.94 -11.03 13.45
N ASN A 26 5.21 -9.92 13.49
CA ASN A 26 3.90 -9.89 14.12
C ASN A 26 2.84 -10.61 13.25
N LEU A 27 1.65 -10.87 13.79
CA LEU A 27 0.62 -11.63 13.06
C LEU A 27 0.15 -10.92 11.77
N ALA A 28 0.04 -9.59 11.76
CA ALA A 28 -0.38 -8.85 10.57
C ALA A 28 0.69 -8.94 9.47
N GLU A 29 1.96 -8.73 9.82
CA GLU A 29 3.10 -8.90 8.90
C GLU A 29 3.22 -10.34 8.39
N THR A 30 2.88 -11.32 9.23
CA THR A 30 2.83 -12.73 8.87
C THR A 30 1.75 -12.98 7.82
N PHE A 31 0.54 -12.43 8.00
CA PHE A 31 -0.52 -12.52 7.01
C PHE A 31 -0.14 -11.83 5.69
N GLY A 32 0.43 -10.62 5.74
CA GLY A 32 0.91 -9.93 4.54
C GLY A 32 1.96 -10.76 3.79
N GLN A 33 2.88 -11.41 4.52
CA GLN A 33 3.86 -12.31 3.92
C GLN A 33 3.20 -13.53 3.25
N MET A 34 2.25 -14.18 3.94
CA MET A 34 1.53 -15.33 3.38
C MET A 34 0.76 -14.96 2.12
N ILE A 35 0.11 -13.80 2.08
CA ILE A 35 -0.63 -13.32 0.90
C ILE A 35 0.34 -13.12 -0.27
N ARG A 36 1.50 -12.50 -0.05
CA ARG A 36 2.53 -12.34 -1.10
C ARG A 36 3.03 -13.69 -1.62
N GLU A 37 3.31 -14.65 -0.74
CA GLU A 37 3.76 -15.99 -1.14
C GLU A 37 2.70 -16.73 -1.95
N LEU A 38 1.43 -16.63 -1.56
CA LEU A 38 0.31 -17.22 -2.31
C LEU A 38 0.09 -16.55 -3.66
N ALA A 39 0.27 -15.23 -3.75
CA ALA A 39 0.22 -14.50 -5.02
C ALA A 39 1.38 -14.92 -5.93
N HIS A 40 2.61 -15.03 -5.41
CA HIS A 40 3.76 -15.54 -6.16
C HIS A 40 3.57 -16.99 -6.64
N ALA A 41 2.87 -17.82 -5.87
CA ALA A 41 2.52 -19.18 -6.25
C ALA A 41 1.36 -19.25 -7.26
N GLY A 42 0.77 -18.11 -7.67
CA GLY A 42 -0.36 -18.05 -8.59
C GLY A 42 -1.67 -18.56 -7.99
N VAL A 43 -1.76 -18.67 -6.66
CA VAL A 43 -2.98 -19.10 -5.95
C VAL A 43 -3.99 -17.95 -5.86
N ILE A 44 -3.51 -16.71 -5.79
CA ILE A 44 -4.31 -15.50 -5.77
C ILE A 44 -3.90 -14.67 -6.98
N ASP A 45 -4.89 -14.20 -7.75
CA ASP A 45 -4.65 -13.25 -8.84
C ASP A 45 -3.96 -12.01 -8.27
N SER A 46 -2.87 -11.57 -8.93
CA SER A 46 -1.94 -10.45 -8.63
C SER A 46 -2.21 -9.65 -7.36
N PRO A 47 -1.22 -9.41 -6.47
CA PRO A 47 -1.44 -8.85 -5.13
C PRO A 47 -2.15 -7.49 -5.18
N SER A 48 -3.49 -7.49 -5.21
CA SER A 48 -4.29 -6.28 -5.26
C SER A 48 -4.62 -5.86 -3.84
N ILE A 49 -4.55 -4.56 -3.57
CA ILE A 49 -5.01 -4.02 -2.30
C ILE A 49 -6.49 -3.69 -2.45
N PRO A 50 -7.39 -4.27 -1.64
CA PRO A 50 -8.80 -3.99 -1.73
C PRO A 50 -9.08 -2.47 -1.71
N ASN A 51 -9.95 -2.04 -2.62
CA ASN A 51 -10.34 -0.63 -2.79
C ASN A 51 -9.17 0.31 -3.15
N ILE A 52 -8.12 -0.21 -3.78
CA ILE A 52 -7.11 0.60 -4.47
C ILE A 52 -6.99 0.06 -5.88
N ASP A 53 -7.15 0.94 -6.86
CA ASP A 53 -7.09 0.61 -8.28
C ASP A 53 -6.04 1.49 -8.95
N ILE A 54 -5.15 0.87 -9.71
CA ILE A 54 -4.01 1.52 -10.37
C ILE A 54 -4.03 1.11 -11.84
N LYS A 55 -4.07 2.11 -12.73
CA LYS A 55 -4.07 1.91 -14.17
C LYS A 55 -2.89 2.63 -14.80
N ALA A 56 -2.13 1.92 -15.62
CA ALA A 56 -1.16 2.56 -16.50
C ALA A 56 -1.88 3.43 -17.55
N ALA A 57 -1.25 4.52 -17.94
CA ALA A 57 -1.68 5.42 -19.01
C ALA A 57 -0.44 5.87 -19.81
N PRO A 58 -0.57 6.31 -21.07
CA PRO A 58 0.59 6.68 -21.90
C PRO A 58 1.54 7.69 -21.24
N ASP A 59 0.98 8.63 -20.47
CA ASP A 59 1.74 9.71 -19.83
C ASP A 59 1.95 9.49 -18.31
N GLY A 60 1.79 8.26 -17.81
CA GLY A 60 1.97 7.93 -16.39
C GLY A 60 0.96 6.91 -15.87
N LEU A 61 0.31 7.19 -14.75
CA LEU A 61 -0.68 6.26 -14.19
C LEU A 61 -1.83 6.99 -13.52
N ALA A 62 -2.91 6.28 -13.27
CA ALA A 62 -4.07 6.78 -12.56
C ALA A 62 -4.33 5.90 -11.33
N ILE A 63 -4.44 6.53 -10.15
CA ILE A 63 -4.75 5.85 -8.89
C ILE A 63 -6.14 6.26 -8.44
N ARG A 64 -6.93 5.29 -7.98
CA ARG A 64 -8.23 5.50 -7.34
C ARG A 64 -8.27 4.78 -6.00
N PHE A 65 -8.78 5.47 -4.98
CA PHE A 65 -9.11 4.90 -3.68
C PHE A 65 -10.62 4.77 -3.52
N ASP A 66 -11.09 3.62 -3.03
CA ASP A 66 -12.51 3.30 -2.88
C ASP A 66 -13.30 3.60 -4.18
N GLU A 67 -14.46 4.23 -4.04
CA GLU A 67 -15.31 4.66 -5.16
C GLU A 67 -15.00 6.08 -5.63
N GLY A 68 -13.80 6.60 -5.31
CA GLY A 68 -13.38 7.94 -5.70
C GLY A 68 -13.11 8.12 -7.19
N SER A 69 -12.74 9.34 -7.55
CA SER A 69 -12.24 9.66 -8.88
C SER A 69 -10.81 9.15 -9.05
N TYR A 70 -10.47 8.73 -10.28
CA TYR A 70 -9.08 8.48 -10.64
C TYR A 70 -8.29 9.80 -10.61
N VAL A 71 -7.13 9.76 -9.98
CA VAL A 71 -6.17 10.86 -10.00
C VAL A 71 -4.97 10.45 -10.85
N ALA A 72 -4.69 11.25 -11.87
CA ALA A 72 -3.56 11.04 -12.75
C ALA A 72 -2.26 11.49 -12.08
N PHE A 73 -1.22 10.68 -12.24
CA PHE A 73 0.15 10.92 -11.81
C PHE A 73 1.07 10.80 -13.00
N THR A 74 1.93 11.80 -13.19
CA THR A 74 3.05 11.69 -14.12
C THR A 74 4.09 10.70 -13.57
N PRO A 75 4.98 10.11 -14.39
CA PRO A 75 6.01 9.20 -13.90
C PRO A 75 6.89 9.79 -12.79
N PRO A 76 7.33 11.07 -12.85
CA PRO A 76 8.05 11.69 -11.74
C PRO A 76 7.22 11.79 -10.45
N ALA A 77 5.94 12.15 -10.55
CA ALA A 77 5.03 12.25 -9.41
C ALA A 77 4.81 10.88 -8.74
N ALA A 78 4.60 9.83 -9.54
CA ALA A 78 4.46 8.47 -9.07
C ALA A 78 5.76 7.93 -8.43
N LYS A 79 6.93 8.20 -9.02
CA LYS A 79 8.24 7.88 -8.41
C LYS A 79 8.45 8.60 -7.08
N CYS A 80 8.02 9.85 -6.97
CA CYS A 80 8.03 10.59 -5.72
C CYS A 80 7.13 9.89 -4.68
N LEU A 81 5.91 9.51 -5.05
CA LEU A 81 4.98 8.78 -4.17
C LEU A 81 5.58 7.46 -3.67
N ILE A 82 6.18 6.65 -4.56
CA ILE A 82 6.86 5.39 -4.22
C ILE A 82 7.97 5.64 -3.19
N ALA A 83 8.87 6.59 -3.47
CA ALA A 83 9.98 6.90 -2.59
C ALA A 83 9.50 7.31 -1.20
N ARG A 84 8.43 8.11 -1.12
CA ARG A 84 7.85 8.55 0.15
C ARG A 84 7.15 7.43 0.90
N LEU A 85 6.41 6.55 0.23
CA LEU A 85 5.85 5.36 0.88
C LEU A 85 6.96 4.52 1.52
N ARG A 86 8.04 4.25 0.78
CA ARG A 86 9.20 3.49 1.28
C ARG A 86 9.90 4.19 2.44
N GLU A 87 10.08 5.51 2.37
CA GLU A 87 10.67 6.31 3.45
C GLU A 87 9.82 6.23 4.74
N TYR A 88 8.51 6.39 4.63
CA TYR A 88 7.59 6.32 5.76
C TYR A 88 7.49 4.93 6.39
N VAL A 89 7.65 3.87 5.59
CA VAL A 89 7.68 2.49 6.08
C VAL A 89 9.00 2.17 6.79
N SER A 90 10.14 2.61 6.23
CA SER A 90 11.47 2.29 6.75
C SER A 90 11.92 3.17 7.92
N SER A 91 11.42 4.41 8.01
CA SER A 91 11.86 5.35 9.02
C SER A 91 11.33 5.00 10.42
N LYS A 92 12.25 4.88 11.38
CA LYS A 92 11.92 4.77 12.80
C LYS A 92 11.52 6.12 13.41
N GLU A 93 11.81 7.23 12.72
CA GLU A 93 11.59 8.59 13.19
C GLU A 93 10.25 9.17 12.74
N LYS A 94 9.76 10.17 13.48
CA LYS A 94 8.56 10.91 13.06
C LYS A 94 8.91 11.78 11.85
N LEU A 95 8.56 11.30 10.66
CA LEU A 95 8.63 12.11 9.45
C LEU A 95 7.53 13.19 9.49
N PRO A 96 7.85 14.44 9.06
CA PRO A 96 6.87 15.51 8.99
C PRO A 96 5.86 15.25 7.87
N LEU A 97 4.63 15.73 8.06
CA LEU A 97 3.60 15.73 7.02
C LEU A 97 4.18 16.23 5.69
N MET A 98 4.02 15.43 4.63
CA MET A 98 4.41 15.84 3.30
C MET A 98 3.17 16.09 2.46
N ILE A 99 3.10 17.30 1.91
CA ILE A 99 2.13 17.71 0.91
C ILE A 99 2.93 18.03 -0.34
N ASP A 100 2.71 17.28 -1.41
CA ASP A 100 3.21 17.64 -2.72
C ASP A 100 2.05 18.19 -3.55
N SER A 101 1.99 19.52 -3.64
CA SER A 101 0.97 20.22 -4.43
C SER A 101 1.14 20.00 -5.94
N THR A 102 2.34 19.64 -6.39
CA THR A 102 2.64 19.38 -7.81
C THR A 102 2.19 17.98 -8.19
N SER A 103 2.40 17.02 -7.28
CA SER A 103 2.04 15.62 -7.46
C SER A 103 0.66 15.25 -6.90
N ASN A 104 -0.08 16.24 -6.36
CA ASN A 104 -1.44 16.14 -5.83
C ASN A 104 -1.67 14.99 -4.82
N PHE A 105 -0.67 14.68 -4.00
CA PHE A 105 -0.79 13.70 -2.92
C PHE A 105 -0.29 14.25 -1.58
N MET A 106 -0.81 13.68 -0.50
CA MET A 106 -0.37 13.97 0.85
C MET A 106 -0.08 12.66 1.57
N ILE A 107 1.09 12.57 2.21
CA ILE A 107 1.48 11.45 3.07
C ILE A 107 1.74 11.96 4.47
N ALA A 108 1.18 11.26 5.45
CA ALA A 108 1.40 11.52 6.87
C ALA A 108 1.61 10.23 7.64
N ARG A 109 2.35 10.29 8.74
CA ARG A 109 2.45 9.17 9.68
C ARG A 109 1.27 9.19 10.63
N LYS A 110 0.59 8.05 10.78
CA LYS A 110 -0.47 7.85 11.79
C LYS A 110 -0.07 6.69 12.70
N VAL A 111 0.65 7.00 13.79
CA VAL A 111 1.21 6.01 14.73
C VAL A 111 2.18 5.07 13.99
N ARG A 112 1.79 3.82 13.75
CA ARG A 112 2.54 2.82 12.98
C ARG A 112 2.07 2.71 11.53
N SER A 113 0.97 3.37 11.16
CA SER A 113 0.40 3.35 9.83
C SER A 113 0.85 4.55 8.99
N VAL A 114 0.71 4.41 7.68
CA VAL A 114 0.90 5.48 6.70
C VAL A 114 -0.47 5.95 6.25
N LYS A 115 -0.75 7.25 6.41
CA LYS A 115 -1.95 7.89 5.88
C LYS A 115 -1.60 8.48 4.52
N VAL A 116 -2.32 8.07 3.48
CA VAL A 116 -2.16 8.55 2.11
C VAL A 116 -3.47 9.21 1.69
N THR A 117 -3.40 10.45 1.20
CA THR A 117 -4.55 11.20 0.73
C THR A 117 -4.35 11.60 -0.74
N ILE A 118 -5.29 11.21 -1.58
CA ILE A 118 -5.28 11.45 -3.03
C ILE A 118 -6.72 11.78 -3.47
N PRO A 119 -6.96 12.90 -4.19
CA PRO A 119 -6.05 14.03 -4.36
C PRO A 119 -5.83 14.80 -3.04
N ALA A 120 -4.71 15.51 -2.87
CA ALA A 120 -4.34 16.14 -1.59
C ALA A 120 -5.15 17.39 -1.22
N LEU A 121 -5.49 18.22 -2.20
CA LEU A 121 -6.02 19.57 -1.99
C LEU A 121 -7.42 19.77 -2.59
N SER A 122 -8.15 18.68 -2.85
CA SER A 122 -9.49 18.75 -3.42
C SER A 122 -10.57 18.42 -2.38
N ASN A 123 -11.79 18.90 -2.63
CA ASN A 123 -12.96 18.57 -1.81
C ASN A 123 -13.32 17.07 -1.89
N ASP A 124 -12.89 16.38 -2.94
CA ASP A 124 -13.10 14.93 -3.15
C ASP A 124 -11.88 14.11 -2.69
N SER A 125 -11.08 14.65 -1.77
CA SER A 125 -9.89 13.97 -1.24
C SER A 125 -10.26 12.69 -0.48
N ILE A 126 -9.76 11.55 -0.94
CA ILE A 126 -9.93 10.27 -0.24
C ILE A 126 -8.66 9.93 0.51
N THR A 127 -8.85 9.59 1.79
CA THR A 127 -7.75 9.21 2.68
C THR A 127 -7.80 7.72 2.97
N LYS A 128 -6.71 7.02 2.64
CA LYS A 128 -6.45 5.65 3.08
C LYS A 128 -5.45 5.64 4.23
N VAL A 129 -5.70 4.78 5.22
CA VAL A 129 -4.74 4.49 6.29
C VAL A 129 -4.26 3.07 6.07
N LEU A 130 -2.98 2.94 5.73
CA LEU A 130 -2.32 1.71 5.36
C LEU A 130 -1.40 1.26 6.49
N SER A 131 -1.39 -0.03 6.81
CA SER A 131 -0.32 -0.61 7.62
C SER A 131 1.01 -0.57 6.85
N PRO A 132 2.17 -0.69 7.52
CA PRO A 132 3.48 -0.62 6.86
C PRO A 132 3.65 -1.61 5.70
N ASP A 133 3.13 -2.82 5.86
CA ASP A 133 3.11 -3.86 4.83
C ASP A 133 2.27 -3.44 3.62
N LEU A 134 1.03 -2.99 3.83
CA LEU A 134 0.18 -2.51 2.73
C LEU A 134 0.72 -1.25 2.05
N ALA A 135 1.42 -0.38 2.79
CA ALA A 135 2.07 0.79 2.21
C ALA A 135 3.27 0.39 1.34
N SER A 136 4.00 -0.66 1.72
CA SER A 136 5.05 -1.26 0.88
C SER A 136 4.45 -1.92 -0.36
N ASP A 137 3.43 -2.75 -0.20
CA ASP A 137 2.75 -3.40 -1.31
C ASP A 137 2.17 -2.36 -2.29
N LEU A 138 1.64 -1.24 -1.80
CA LEU A 138 1.19 -0.14 -2.64
C LEU A 138 2.33 0.47 -3.44
N ALA A 139 3.50 0.68 -2.82
CA ALA A 139 4.66 1.22 -3.51
C ALA A 139 5.10 0.29 -4.66
N ASP A 140 5.10 -1.02 -4.42
CA ASP A 140 5.50 -2.02 -5.42
C ASP A 140 4.47 -2.13 -6.55
N LEU A 141 3.16 -2.00 -6.25
CA LEU A 141 2.11 -1.94 -7.28
C LEU A 141 2.21 -0.70 -8.17
N ILE A 142 2.52 0.46 -7.59
CA ILE A 142 2.74 1.70 -8.37
C ILE A 142 3.98 1.54 -9.24
N GLU A 143 5.06 0.94 -8.72
CA GLU A 143 6.30 0.70 -9.46
C GLU A 143 6.06 -0.24 -10.65
N ALA A 144 5.39 -1.38 -10.43
CA ALA A 144 5.01 -2.31 -11.50
C ALA A 144 4.09 -1.66 -12.54
N ALA A 145 3.13 -0.83 -12.12
CA ALA A 145 2.27 -0.09 -13.05
C ALA A 145 3.07 0.90 -13.90
N LEU A 146 4.08 1.57 -13.33
CA LEU A 146 4.96 2.48 -14.07
C LEU A 146 5.84 1.78 -15.11
N GLU A 147 6.34 0.58 -14.83
CA GLU A 147 7.14 -0.18 -15.80
C GLU A 147 6.35 -0.46 -17.08
N ASN A 148 5.04 -0.72 -16.93
CA ASN A 148 4.12 -0.96 -18.05
C ASN A 148 3.78 0.30 -18.87
N VAL A 149 4.08 1.51 -18.40
CA VAL A 149 3.86 2.77 -19.14
C VAL A 149 4.85 2.91 -20.31
N THR A 150 6.00 2.25 -20.23
CA THR A 150 7.13 2.44 -21.17
C THR A 150 7.06 1.55 -22.41
N THR A 151 6.03 0.71 -22.55
CA THR A 151 6.07 -0.46 -23.46
C THR A 151 5.00 -0.48 -24.56
N ASP A 152 4.36 0.66 -24.87
CA ASP A 152 3.49 0.80 -26.05
C ASP A 152 4.03 1.81 -27.07
#